data_AF-A0A2P4Y7K0-F1
#
_entry.id   AF-A0A2P4Y7K0-F1
#
_cell.length_a   1.000
_cell.length_b   1.000
_cell.length_c   1.000
_cell.angle_alpha   90.00
_cell.angle_beta   90.00
_cell.angle_gamma   90.00
#
_symmetry.space_group_name_H-M   'P 1'
#
loop_
_entity.id
_entity.type
_entity.pdbx_description
1 polymer ?
#
loop_
_entity_poly.entity_id
_entity_poly.type
_entity_poly.pdbx_seq_one_letter_code
_entity_poly.pdbx_strand_id
1 'polypeptide(L)' 'MKTYTHLLDDMEHGHLDEWCTMTAPLIGRNHYNLSADAKVYDMIKYIRADESNHRDENHTLASIHQKSNPLIKQH' A
#
# COMPACT_ATOMS: atom_id res chain seq x y z
N MET A 1 -6.40 -5.13 2.29
CA MET A 1 -6.19 -3.79 2.88
C MET A 1 -6.58 -3.62 4.36
N LYS A 2 -7.04 -4.65 5.08
CA LYS A 2 -7.38 -4.47 6.50
C LYS A 2 -6.14 -4.42 7.41
N THR A 3 -5.07 -5.12 7.02
CA THR A 3 -3.85 -5.29 7.83
C THR A 3 -3.13 -3.97 8.14
N TYR A 4 -2.80 -3.15 7.14
CA TYR A 4 -2.16 -1.86 7.37
C TYR A 4 -3.09 -0.82 8.01
N THR A 5 -4.41 -1.00 7.87
CA THR A 5 -5.39 -0.14 8.54
C THR A 5 -5.41 -0.42 10.03
N HIS A 6 -5.46 -1.69 10.44
CA HIS A 6 -5.38 -2.07 11.86
C HIS A 6 -4.02 -1.73 12.46
N LEU A 7 -2.92 -1.87 11.69
CA LEU A 7 -1.59 -1.51 12.17
C LEU A 7 -1.46 -0.02 12.50
N LEU A 8 -2.05 0.86 11.68
CA LEU A 8 -2.10 2.30 11.97
C LEU A 8 -3.00 2.62 13.17
N ASP A 9 -4.10 1.87 13.32
CA ASP A 9 -5.01 2.00 14.46
C ASP A 9 -4.31 1.60 15.77
N ASP A 10 -3.57 0.48 15.78
CA ASP A 10 -2.75 0.05 16.91
C ASP A 10 -1.66 1.08 17.26
N MET A 11 -1.09 1.75 16.27
CA MET A 11 -0.15 2.86 16.49
C MET A 11 -0.83 4.08 17.14
N GLU A 12 -2.04 4.43 16.71
CA GLU A 12 -2.80 5.56 17.27
C GLU A 12 -3.34 5.28 18.68
N HIS A 13 -3.59 4.01 19.02
CA HIS A 13 -3.97 3.58 20.35
C HIS A 13 -2.78 3.33 21.29
N GLY A 14 -1.55 3.64 20.86
CA GLY A 14 -0.34 3.58 21.68
C GLY A 14 0.22 2.17 21.88
N HIS A 15 -0.23 1.18 21.10
CA HIS A 15 0.32 -0.18 21.16
C HIS A 15 1.70 -0.27 20.50
N LEU A 16 2.06 0.72 19.65
CA LEU A 16 3.28 0.76 18.84
C LEU A 16 3.95 2.15 18.85
N ASP A 17 3.98 2.83 20.00
CA ASP A 17 4.57 4.17 20.17
C ASP A 17 6.03 4.27 19.70
N GLU A 18 6.80 3.19 19.85
CA GLU A 18 8.17 3.12 19.36
C GLU A 18 8.24 3.37 17.85
N TRP A 19 7.29 2.85 17.07
CA TRP A 19 7.28 2.98 15.62
C TRP A 19 6.76 4.36 15.16
N CYS A 20 5.99 5.05 16.00
CA CYS A 20 5.62 6.44 15.77
C CYS A 20 6.81 7.39 15.93
N THR A 21 7.80 7.04 16.75
CA THR A 21 8.97 7.89 17.04
C THR A 21 10.24 7.46 16.31
N MET A 22 10.33 6.18 15.95
CA MET A 22 11.46 5.61 15.23
C MET A 22 11.53 6.15 13.79
N THR A 23 12.73 6.57 13.40
CA THR A 23 13.01 6.98 12.02
C THR A 23 12.91 5.77 11.10
N ALA A 24 12.25 5.95 9.95
CA ALA A 24 12.08 4.90 8.97
C ALA A 24 13.44 4.39 8.42
N PRO A 25 13.54 3.09 8.09
CA PRO A 25 14.74 2.52 7.48
C PRO A 25 15.13 3.26 6.20
N LEU A 26 16.44 3.40 5.96
CA LEU A 26 16.95 4.12 4.78
C LEU A 26 16.42 3.55 3.46
N ILE A 27 16.30 2.21 3.37
CA ILE A 27 15.77 1.53 2.18
C ILE A 27 14.33 1.99 1.89
N GLY A 28 13.47 2.02 2.91
CA GLY A 28 12.07 2.43 2.77
C GLY A 28 11.92 3.92 2.49
N ARG A 29 12.74 4.76 3.12
CA ARG A 29 12.78 6.21 2.85
C ARG A 29 13.20 6.49 1.41
N ASN A 30 14.21 5.80 0.90
CA ASN A 30 14.64 5.96 -0.49
C ASN A 30 13.58 5.47 -1.47
N HIS A 31 12.87 4.38 -1.15
CA HIS A 31 11.85 3.82 -2.03
C HIS A 31 10.66 4.76 -2.22
N TYR A 32 10.15 5.35 -1.13
CA TYR A 32 9.02 6.29 -1.15
C TYR A 32 9.45 7.76 -1.22
N ASN A 33 10.75 8.02 -1.43
CA ASN A 33 11.34 9.36 -1.47
C ASN A 33 10.95 10.24 -0.26
N LEU A 34 10.98 9.65 0.93
CA LEU A 34 10.61 10.28 2.20
C LEU A 34 11.76 11.14 2.76
N SER A 35 11.41 12.12 3.58
CA SER A 35 12.38 12.96 4.30
C SER A 35 13.27 12.13 5.25
N ALA A 36 14.46 12.64 5.57
CA ALA A 36 15.43 11.94 6.40
C ALA A 36 14.95 11.68 7.84
N ASP A 37 14.02 12.50 8.31
CA ASP A 37 13.36 12.45 9.61
C ASP A 37 12.01 11.71 9.59
N ALA A 38 11.58 11.22 8.42
CA ALA A 38 10.33 10.49 8.27
C ALA A 38 10.29 9.27 9.20
N LYS A 39 9.14 9.08 9.85
CA LYS A 39 8.92 8.01 10.82
C LYS A 39 8.45 6.74 10.16
N VAL A 40 8.57 5.62 10.88
CA VAL A 40 8.01 4.34 10.42
C VAL A 40 6.50 4.48 10.19
N TYR A 41 5.80 5.26 11.03
CA TYR A 41 4.39 5.63 10.82
C TYR A 41 4.13 6.30 9.47
N ASP A 42 4.95 7.28 9.08
CA ASP A 42 4.81 7.97 7.78
C ASP A 42 5.01 6.97 6.64
N MET A 43 6.04 6.14 6.72
CA MET A 43 6.32 5.11 5.72
C MET A 43 5.15 4.13 5.56
N ILE A 44 4.52 3.70 6.65
CA ILE A 44 3.35 2.79 6.63
C ILE A 44 2.13 3.43 5.96
N LYS A 45 1.94 4.75 6.10
CA LYS A 45 0.87 5.47 5.37
C LYS A 45 1.07 5.40 3.86
N TYR A 46 2.30 5.55 3.38
CA TYR A 46 2.63 5.42 1.96
C TYR A 46 2.43 3.98 1.46
N ILE A 47 2.88 2.98 2.21
CA ILE A 47 2.64 1.56 1.89
C ILE A 47 1.14 1.27 1.79
N ARG A 48 0.33 1.79 2.71
CA ARG A 48 -1.13 1.62 2.65
C ARG A 48 -1.73 2.26 1.40
N ALA A 49 -1.28 3.46 1.02
CA ALA A 49 -1.78 4.13 -0.17
C ALA A 49 -1.44 3.35 -1.45
N ASP A 50 -0.21 2.85 -1.53
CA ASP A 50 0.30 2.05 -2.65
C ASP A 50 -0.48 0.73 -2.80
N GLU A 51 -0.70 0.00 -1.70
CA GLU A 51 -1.54 -1.20 -1.67
C GLU A 51 -3.01 -0.92 -2.07
N SER A 52 -3.50 0.31 -1.87
CA SER A 52 -4.86 0.69 -2.28
C SER A 52 -4.91 0.87 -3.77
N ASN A 53 -3.92 1.60 -4.29
CA ASN A 53 -3.81 1.84 -5.72
C ASN A 53 -3.59 0.53 -6.48
N HIS A 54 -2.75 -0.38 -5.99
CA HIS A 54 -2.57 -1.71 -6.59
C HIS A 54 -3.85 -2.55 -6.58
N ARG A 55 -4.68 -2.45 -5.54
CA ARG A 55 -5.98 -3.10 -5.52
C ARG A 55 -6.91 -2.53 -6.58
N ASP A 56 -6.97 -1.21 -6.69
CA ASP A 56 -7.85 -0.51 -7.63
C ASP A 56 -7.41 -0.73 -9.08
N GLU A 57 -6.10 -0.73 -9.34
CA GLU A 57 -5.51 -1.07 -10.64
C GLU A 57 -5.77 -2.53 -11.01
N ASN A 58 -5.55 -3.49 -10.10
CA ASN A 58 -5.84 -4.90 -10.38
C ASN A 58 -7.34 -5.15 -10.57
N HIS A 59 -8.20 -4.44 -9.83
CA HIS A 59 -9.65 -4.51 -10.02
C HIS A 59 -10.09 -3.87 -11.35
N THR A 60 -9.43 -2.79 -11.78
CA THR A 60 -9.67 -2.12 -13.06
C THR A 60 -9.17 -2.98 -14.24
N LEU A 61 -7.99 -3.57 -14.13
CA LEU A 61 -7.44 -4.48 -15.14
C LEU A 61 -8.26 -5.78 -15.26
N ALA A 62 -8.70 -6.35 -14.14
CA ALA A 62 -9.63 -7.47 -14.13
C ALA A 62 -10.98 -7.12 -14.79
N SER A 63 -11.45 -5.89 -14.62
CA SER A 63 -12.69 -5.40 -15.27
C SER A 63 -12.50 -5.13 -16.77
N ILE A 64 -11.30 -4.71 -17.21
CA ILE A 64 -10.97 -4.46 -18.62
C ILE A 64 -10.77 -5.78 -19.39
N HIS A 65 -10.25 -6.84 -18.76
CA HIS A 65 -10.02 -8.14 -19.41
C HIS A 65 -11.29 -8.98 -19.62
N GLN A 66 -12.45 -8.56 -19.13
CA GLN A 66 -13.69 -9.32 -19.34
C GLN A 66 -14.38 -9.04 -20.69
N LYS A 67 -13.90 -8.08 -21.49
CA LYS A 67 -14.61 -7.62 -22.71
C LYS A 67 -14.04 -8.00 -24.07
N SER A 68 -12.96 -8.78 -24.15
CA SER A 68 -12.47 -9.23 -25.47
C SER A 68 -11.85 -10.63 -25.42
N ASN A 69 -12.68 -11.65 -25.67
CA ASN A 69 -12.19 -12.81 -26.41
C ASN A 69 -13.19 -13.20 -27.51
N PRO A 70 -13.15 -12.55 -28.69
CA PRO A 70 -14.02 -12.92 -29.82
C PRO A 70 -13.43 -14.02 -30.72
N LEU A 71 -12.40 -14.76 -30.33
CA LEU A 71 -11.75 -15.77 -31.20
C LEU A 71 -12.05 -17.23 -30.84
N ILE A 72 -13.24 -17.51 -30.27
CA ILE A 72 -13.76 -18.89 -30.15
C ILE A 72 -14.97 -19.10 -31.07
N LYS A 73 -14.84 -18.65 -32.32
CA LYS A 73 -15.71 -19.08 -33.42
C LYS A 73 -14.84 -19.24 -34.65
N GLN A 74 -14.38 -20.46 -34.92
CA GLN A 74 -14.43 -21.10 -36.24
C GLN A 74 -14.31 -22.62 -36.02
N HIS A 75 -15.46 -23.27 -36.11
CA HIS A 75 -15.63 -24.64 -36.60
C HIS A 75 -16.11 -24.50 -38.05
#